data_AF-A0A928WEM1-F1
#
_entry.id   AF-A0A928WEM1-F1
#
_cell.length_a   1.000
_cell.length_b   1.000
_cell.length_c   1.000
_cell.angle_alpha   90.00
_cell.angle_beta   90.00
_cell.angle_gamma   90.00
#
_symmetry.space_group_name_H-M   'P 1'
#
loop_
_entity.id
_entity.type
_entity.pdbx_description
1 polymer ?
#
loop_
_entity_poly.entity_id
_entity_poly.type
_entity_poly.pdbx_seq_one_letter_code
_entity_poly.pdbx_strand_id
1 'polypeptide(L)'
;MQSAMVSNRYILGIVAFSVSFGISLVPNWDFNQALITGIITTLATYAAALFIDKRRRNYELLVLGSLRKRIKDMEGLKFRIVKEINQIEEHRNLLYAESRKLENQILECRNQRDILHRDLGTFAGQKKQLEAETSSLNTEIATLEQSKAELNHSFSHLIAEKRHLELQCNLCRSEIAQLQNQICELQQEKHELESSLTLLGRLKPQLEEKMYELRINIQEIETEVNQQNQLLVSTKYETESLADNLKKLQTQITEKESELKQIEGQVSLLQDERDLLQNQVWELLQQTETLNPELLPENLQGDENESFPFSELVDPLESIGTTSNISGFLSEEWNEFLEKLPRHEIQVLKAIVEQDHPQAIIKQIAEANITMPNLLIDSINERANDTIGELIIASNLEIPKVYQEHVVNVRKMLAVHQDLMARQASSN
;
A
#
# COMPACT_ATOMS: atom_id res chain seq x y z
N MET A 1 -89.65 -101.95 97.58
CA MET A 1 -89.21 -103.30 98.01
C MET A 1 -89.08 -103.37 99.54
N GLN A 2 -90.15 -103.10 100.30
CA GLN A 2 -90.12 -103.04 101.77
C GLN A 2 -90.97 -104.15 102.45
N SER A 3 -91.80 -104.91 101.72
CA SER A 3 -92.67 -105.94 102.31
C SER A 3 -92.00 -107.30 102.55
N ALA A 4 -90.94 -107.64 101.81
CA ALA A 4 -90.27 -108.95 101.96
C ALA A 4 -89.44 -109.09 103.25
N MET A 5 -88.93 -107.98 103.82
CA MET A 5 -88.11 -108.03 105.02
C MET A 5 -88.91 -108.25 106.30
N VAL A 6 -90.18 -107.83 106.34
CA VAL A 6 -91.00 -107.96 107.56
C VAL A 6 -91.44 -109.41 107.77
N SER A 7 -91.76 -110.13 106.69
CA SER A 7 -92.17 -111.54 106.76
C SER A 7 -91.05 -112.46 107.28
N ASN A 8 -89.80 -112.24 106.83
CA ASN A 8 -88.66 -113.05 107.26
C ASN A 8 -88.30 -112.85 108.76
N ARG A 9 -88.70 -111.71 109.35
CA ARG A 9 -88.49 -111.41 110.79
C ARG A 9 -89.42 -112.22 111.69
N TYR A 10 -90.66 -112.45 111.27
CA TYR A 10 -91.63 -113.24 112.03
C TYR A 10 -91.29 -114.73 112.01
N ILE A 11 -90.85 -115.26 110.86
CA ILE A 11 -90.48 -116.68 110.72
C ILE A 11 -89.29 -117.02 111.62
N LEU A 12 -88.27 -116.16 111.68
CA LEU A 12 -87.08 -116.40 112.49
C LEU A 12 -87.38 -116.33 114.00
N GLY A 13 -88.31 -115.47 114.42
CA GLY A 13 -88.80 -115.41 115.80
C GLY A 13 -89.57 -116.67 116.22
N ILE A 14 -90.42 -117.21 115.34
CA ILE A 14 -91.18 -118.44 115.60
C ILE A 14 -90.24 -119.66 115.71
N VAL A 15 -89.24 -119.76 114.84
CA VAL A 15 -88.25 -120.87 114.87
C VAL A 15 -87.36 -120.79 116.11
N ALA A 16 -86.92 -119.60 116.52
CA ALA A 16 -86.14 -119.43 117.75
C ALA A 16 -86.96 -119.78 119.01
N PHE A 17 -88.26 -119.45 119.01
CA PHE A 17 -89.18 -119.82 120.09
C PHE A 17 -89.35 -121.34 120.19
N SER A 18 -89.59 -122.03 119.07
CA SER A 18 -89.82 -123.49 119.08
C SER A 18 -88.56 -124.28 119.46
N VAL A 19 -87.37 -123.87 119.01
CA VAL A 19 -86.11 -124.54 119.38
C VAL A 19 -85.77 -124.31 120.86
N SER A 20 -86.00 -123.10 121.39
CA SER A 20 -85.68 -122.79 122.80
C SER A 20 -86.71 -123.39 123.77
N PHE A 21 -87.99 -123.43 123.37
CA PHE A 21 -89.04 -124.12 124.11
C PHE A 21 -88.79 -125.64 124.14
N GLY A 22 -88.39 -126.23 123.02
CA GLY A 22 -88.08 -127.66 122.93
C GLY A 22 -86.89 -128.09 123.79
N ILE A 23 -85.79 -127.33 123.79
CA ILE A 23 -84.58 -127.69 124.58
C ILE A 23 -84.84 -127.56 126.09
N SER A 24 -85.67 -126.59 126.52
CA SER A 24 -85.98 -126.39 127.94
C SER A 24 -87.04 -127.37 128.50
N LEU A 25 -87.80 -128.07 127.65
CA LEU A 25 -88.85 -129.01 128.07
C LEU A 25 -88.30 -130.42 128.37
N VAL A 26 -87.21 -130.81 127.69
CA VAL A 26 -86.70 -132.20 127.65
C VAL A 26 -86.08 -132.72 128.97
N PRO A 27 -85.48 -131.90 129.86
CA PRO A 27 -84.88 -132.44 131.10
C PRO A 27 -85.82 -132.54 132.31
N ASN A 28 -86.71 -131.55 132.54
CA ASN A 28 -87.42 -131.40 133.83
C ASN A 28 -88.95 -131.29 133.72
N TRP A 29 -89.55 -131.34 132.51
CA TRP A 29 -91.01 -131.19 132.28
C TRP A 29 -91.67 -129.95 132.94
N ASP A 30 -90.87 -128.93 133.25
CA ASP A 30 -91.33 -127.67 133.87
C ASP A 30 -91.78 -126.65 132.81
N PHE A 31 -93.08 -126.60 132.56
CA PHE A 31 -93.67 -125.77 131.50
C PHE A 31 -93.45 -124.26 131.71
N ASN A 32 -93.42 -123.78 132.96
CA ASN A 32 -93.29 -122.35 133.26
C ASN A 32 -91.90 -121.79 132.95
N GLN A 33 -90.83 -122.55 133.19
CA GLN A 33 -89.48 -122.07 132.88
C GLN A 33 -89.23 -122.04 131.37
N ALA A 34 -89.68 -123.05 130.64
CA ALA A 34 -89.53 -123.14 129.19
C ALA A 34 -90.20 -121.97 128.43
N LEU A 35 -91.38 -121.52 128.91
CA LEU A 35 -92.10 -120.39 128.34
C LEU A 35 -91.35 -119.06 128.53
N ILE A 36 -90.76 -118.83 129.71
CA ILE A 36 -90.00 -117.61 130.02
C ILE A 36 -88.74 -117.53 129.15
N THR A 37 -87.99 -118.63 129.03
CA THR A 37 -86.82 -118.69 128.13
C THR A 37 -87.19 -118.48 126.67
N GLY A 38 -88.34 -118.99 126.22
CA GLY A 38 -88.84 -118.77 124.87
C GLY A 38 -89.12 -117.29 124.57
N ILE A 39 -89.78 -116.58 125.51
CA ILE A 39 -90.11 -115.16 125.35
C ILE A 39 -88.87 -114.27 125.40
N ILE A 40 -87.90 -114.57 126.28
CA ILE A 40 -86.65 -113.79 126.34
C ILE A 40 -85.86 -113.94 125.03
N THR A 41 -85.83 -115.16 124.48
CA THR A 41 -85.07 -115.45 123.25
C THR A 41 -85.67 -114.77 122.03
N THR A 42 -87.01 -114.68 121.91
CA THR A 42 -87.65 -113.97 120.79
C THR A 42 -87.36 -112.47 120.83
N LEU A 43 -87.40 -111.86 122.01
CA LEU A 43 -87.12 -110.44 122.20
C LEU A 43 -85.65 -110.12 121.91
N ALA A 44 -84.71 -110.97 122.36
CA ALA A 44 -83.30 -110.85 122.06
C ALA A 44 -83.01 -111.01 120.55
N THR A 45 -83.65 -111.97 119.90
CA THR A 45 -83.50 -112.22 118.45
C THR A 45 -84.02 -111.04 117.63
N TYR A 46 -85.16 -110.45 118.03
CA TYR A 46 -85.73 -109.28 117.36
C TYR A 46 -84.83 -108.04 117.53
N ALA A 47 -84.27 -107.81 118.72
CA ALA A 47 -83.33 -106.72 118.97
C ALA A 47 -82.02 -106.88 118.15
N ALA A 48 -81.49 -108.11 118.06
CA ALA A 48 -80.31 -108.41 117.25
C ALA A 48 -80.55 -108.14 115.74
N ALA A 49 -81.73 -108.50 115.23
CA ALA A 49 -82.09 -108.26 113.83
C ALA A 49 -82.15 -106.76 113.48
N LEU A 50 -82.67 -105.91 114.38
CA LEU A 50 -82.68 -104.45 114.18
C LEU A 50 -81.27 -103.85 114.22
N PHE A 51 -80.39 -104.34 115.09
CA PHE A 51 -79.02 -103.84 115.17
C PHE A 51 -78.21 -104.21 113.92
N ILE A 52 -78.41 -105.41 113.37
CA ILE A 52 -77.75 -105.88 112.15
C ILE A 52 -78.25 -105.10 110.92
N ASP A 53 -79.54 -104.79 110.83
CA ASP A 53 -80.11 -104.00 109.72
C ASP A 53 -79.62 -102.53 109.76
N LYS A 54 -79.52 -101.94 110.96
CA LYS A 54 -78.94 -100.60 111.14
C LYS A 54 -77.46 -100.56 110.75
N ARG A 55 -76.71 -101.62 111.10
CA ARG A 55 -75.29 -101.76 110.72
C ARG A 55 -75.11 -101.95 109.21
N ARG A 56 -75.96 -102.75 108.56
CA ARG A 56 -75.92 -102.95 107.10
C ARG A 56 -76.22 -101.67 106.32
N ARG A 57 -77.24 -100.90 106.73
CA ARG A 57 -77.52 -99.59 106.13
C ARG A 57 -76.37 -98.61 106.32
N ASN A 58 -75.72 -98.62 107.48
CA ASN A 58 -74.53 -97.78 107.69
C ASN A 58 -73.37 -98.20 106.78
N TYR A 59 -73.12 -99.49 106.55
CA TYR A 59 -72.10 -99.93 105.59
C TYR A 59 -72.47 -99.60 104.14
N GLU A 60 -73.71 -99.80 103.73
CA GLU A 60 -74.17 -99.43 102.38
C GLU A 60 -74.07 -97.90 102.16
N LEU A 61 -74.39 -97.09 103.18
CA LEU A 61 -74.19 -95.64 103.15
C LEU A 61 -72.71 -95.24 103.09
N LEU A 62 -71.81 -95.95 103.78
CA LEU A 62 -70.37 -95.72 103.71
C LEU A 62 -69.79 -96.11 102.33
N VAL A 63 -70.23 -97.24 101.77
CA VAL A 63 -69.83 -97.68 100.43
C VAL A 63 -70.36 -96.71 99.38
N LEU A 64 -71.65 -96.35 99.43
CA LEU A 64 -72.24 -95.32 98.58
C LEU A 64 -71.57 -93.96 98.79
N GLY A 65 -71.18 -93.61 100.02
CA GLY A 65 -70.44 -92.39 100.34
C GLY A 65 -69.05 -92.38 99.70
N SER A 66 -68.33 -93.52 99.73
CA SER A 66 -67.02 -93.68 99.10
C SER A 66 -67.10 -93.69 97.57
N LEU A 67 -68.13 -94.33 96.99
CA LEU A 67 -68.40 -94.32 95.55
C LEU A 67 -68.79 -92.92 95.09
N ARG A 68 -69.68 -92.22 95.82
CA ARG A 68 -70.03 -90.82 95.54
C ARG A 68 -68.81 -89.91 95.65
N LYS A 69 -67.95 -90.11 96.66
CA LYS A 69 -66.70 -89.35 96.79
C LYS A 69 -65.76 -89.61 95.62
N ARG A 70 -65.56 -90.88 95.23
CA ARG A 70 -64.75 -91.24 94.06
C ARG A 70 -65.33 -90.71 92.75
N ILE A 71 -66.65 -90.74 92.57
CA ILE A 71 -67.33 -90.14 91.41
C ILE A 71 -67.07 -88.63 91.39
N LYS A 72 -67.25 -87.93 92.52
CA LYS A 72 -66.97 -86.50 92.63
C LYS A 72 -65.50 -86.16 92.35
N ASP A 73 -64.56 -86.97 92.86
CA ASP A 73 -63.13 -86.79 92.63
C ASP A 73 -62.77 -87.03 91.15
N MET A 74 -63.37 -88.05 90.52
CA MET A 74 -63.22 -88.35 89.08
C MET A 74 -63.86 -87.28 88.20
N GLU A 75 -65.02 -86.74 88.57
CA GLU A 75 -65.67 -85.61 87.90
C GLU A 75 -64.82 -84.34 88.02
N GLY A 76 -64.24 -84.09 89.20
CA GLY A 76 -63.29 -83.00 89.41
C GLY A 76 -62.02 -83.14 88.57
N LEU A 77 -61.47 -84.36 88.46
CA LEU A 77 -60.36 -84.65 87.56
C LEU A 77 -60.74 -84.46 86.09
N LYS A 78 -61.91 -84.97 85.67
CA LYS A 78 -62.42 -84.78 84.30
C LYS A 78 -62.58 -83.29 83.98
N PHE A 79 -63.10 -82.49 84.89
CA PHE A 79 -63.22 -81.04 84.70
C PHE A 79 -61.85 -80.37 84.56
N ARG A 80 -60.86 -80.75 85.39
CA ARG A 80 -59.49 -80.24 85.25
C ARG A 80 -58.87 -80.62 83.90
N ILE A 81 -58.98 -81.88 83.50
CA ILE A 81 -58.47 -82.37 82.21
C ILE A 81 -59.15 -81.64 81.04
N VAL A 82 -60.47 -81.45 81.08
CA VAL A 82 -61.20 -80.70 80.04
C VAL A 82 -60.75 -79.25 80.00
N LYS A 83 -60.52 -78.62 81.16
CA LYS A 83 -59.99 -77.26 81.22
C LYS A 83 -58.58 -77.17 80.61
N GLU A 84 -57.70 -78.11 80.94
CA GLU A 84 -56.35 -78.17 80.36
C GLU A 84 -56.38 -78.44 78.86
N ILE A 85 -57.26 -79.34 78.38
CA ILE A 85 -57.46 -79.59 76.94
C ILE A 85 -57.92 -78.31 76.24
N ASN A 86 -58.90 -77.58 76.80
CA ASN A 86 -59.37 -76.33 76.23
C ASN A 86 -58.25 -75.28 76.17
N GLN A 87 -57.44 -75.16 77.23
CA GLN A 87 -56.29 -74.25 77.23
C GLN A 87 -55.24 -74.63 76.19
N ILE A 88 -54.94 -75.93 76.05
CA ILE A 88 -54.02 -76.44 75.01
C ILE A 88 -54.60 -76.18 73.62
N GLU A 89 -55.91 -76.33 73.43
CA GLU A 89 -56.58 -76.07 72.16
C GLU A 89 -56.56 -74.59 71.80
N GLU A 90 -56.78 -73.69 72.78
CA GLU A 90 -56.60 -72.25 72.61
C GLU A 90 -55.16 -71.90 72.22
N HIS A 91 -54.16 -72.42 72.96
CA HIS A 91 -52.75 -72.21 72.63
C HIS A 91 -52.39 -72.76 71.25
N ARG A 92 -52.89 -73.95 70.90
CA ARG A 92 -52.73 -74.54 69.57
C ARG A 92 -53.30 -73.61 68.51
N ASN A 93 -54.52 -73.10 68.68
CA ASN A 93 -55.15 -72.20 67.73
C ASN A 93 -54.38 -70.88 67.58
N LEU A 94 -53.86 -70.32 68.68
CA LEU A 94 -52.98 -69.14 68.64
C LEU A 94 -51.69 -69.41 67.87
N LEU A 95 -51.01 -70.54 68.14
CA LEU A 95 -49.80 -70.94 67.42
C LEU A 95 -50.07 -71.17 65.93
N TYR A 96 -51.20 -71.75 65.56
CA TYR A 96 -51.59 -71.88 64.14
C TYR A 96 -51.85 -70.53 63.48
N ALA A 97 -52.51 -69.60 64.19
CA ALA A 97 -52.74 -68.25 63.68
C ALA A 97 -51.42 -67.49 63.48
N GLU A 98 -50.50 -67.61 64.43
CA GLU A 98 -49.16 -67.01 64.35
C GLU A 98 -48.34 -67.64 63.22
N SER A 99 -48.34 -68.97 63.08
CA SER A 99 -47.67 -69.67 61.98
C SER A 99 -48.19 -69.20 60.62
N ARG A 100 -49.51 -69.06 60.46
CA ARG A 100 -50.11 -68.52 59.23
C ARG A 100 -49.71 -67.06 58.99
N LYS A 101 -49.63 -66.25 60.04
CA LYS A 101 -49.19 -64.86 59.92
C LYS A 101 -47.72 -64.78 59.46
N LEU A 102 -46.84 -65.59 60.05
CA LEU A 102 -45.44 -65.68 59.66
C LEU A 102 -45.29 -66.20 58.22
N GLU A 103 -46.08 -67.21 57.84
CA GLU A 103 -46.10 -67.74 56.47
C GLU A 103 -46.48 -66.64 55.45
N ASN A 104 -47.53 -65.87 55.74
CA ASN A 104 -47.92 -64.74 54.91
C ASN A 104 -46.83 -63.66 54.83
N GLN A 105 -46.18 -63.33 55.95
CA GLN A 105 -45.07 -62.38 55.97
C GLN A 105 -43.87 -62.87 55.15
N ILE A 106 -43.53 -64.16 55.24
CA ILE A 106 -42.45 -64.76 54.42
C ILE A 106 -42.80 -64.68 52.93
N LEU A 107 -44.06 -64.94 52.57
CA LEU A 107 -44.52 -64.85 51.19
C LEU A 107 -44.46 -63.41 50.67
N GLU A 108 -44.87 -62.43 51.48
CA GLU A 108 -44.76 -61.01 51.15
C GLU A 108 -43.29 -60.58 50.97
N CYS A 109 -42.39 -60.97 51.89
CA CYS A 109 -40.97 -60.68 51.76
C CYS A 109 -40.35 -61.32 50.51
N ARG A 110 -40.77 -62.54 50.13
CA ARG A 110 -40.33 -63.19 48.88
C ARG A 110 -40.79 -62.41 47.67
N ASN A 111 -42.07 -62.01 47.62
CA ASN A 111 -42.60 -61.20 46.53
C ASN A 111 -41.85 -59.86 46.41
N GLN A 112 -41.60 -59.16 47.53
CA GLN A 112 -40.84 -57.91 47.54
C GLN A 112 -39.41 -58.11 47.03
N ARG A 113 -38.72 -59.17 47.48
CA ARG A 113 -37.39 -59.52 47.01
C ARG A 113 -37.38 -59.81 45.50
N ASP A 114 -38.38 -60.53 45.00
CA ASP A 114 -38.46 -60.88 43.58
C ASP A 114 -38.74 -59.64 42.71
N ILE A 115 -39.56 -58.70 43.20
CA ILE A 115 -39.74 -57.37 42.56
C ILE A 115 -38.42 -56.60 42.54
N LEU A 116 -37.73 -56.50 43.68
CA LEU A 116 -36.44 -55.81 43.76
C LEU A 116 -35.38 -56.42 42.84
N HIS A 117 -35.35 -57.75 42.71
CA HIS A 117 -34.45 -58.42 41.76
C HIS A 117 -34.78 -58.08 40.31
N ARG A 118 -36.06 -58.02 39.97
CA ARG A 118 -36.50 -57.61 38.63
C ARG A 118 -36.09 -56.17 38.34
N ASP A 119 -36.33 -55.26 39.29
CA ASP A 119 -35.97 -53.84 39.16
C ASP A 119 -34.43 -53.64 39.11
N LEU A 120 -33.67 -54.39 39.90
CA LEU A 120 -32.21 -54.38 39.80
C LEU A 120 -31.74 -54.84 38.42
N GLY A 121 -32.41 -55.83 37.83
CA GLY A 121 -32.16 -56.30 36.47
C GLY A 121 -32.45 -55.23 35.41
N THR A 122 -33.57 -54.50 35.54
CA THR A 122 -33.91 -53.42 34.60
C THR A 122 -32.94 -52.25 34.73
N PHE A 123 -32.58 -51.83 35.95
CA PHE A 123 -31.58 -50.78 36.17
C PHE A 123 -30.19 -51.17 35.65
N ALA A 124 -29.78 -52.43 35.83
CA ALA A 124 -28.52 -52.92 35.26
C ALA A 124 -28.52 -52.89 33.72
N GLY A 125 -29.66 -53.21 33.09
CA GLY A 125 -29.86 -53.09 31.65
C GLY A 125 -29.77 -51.64 31.18
N GLN A 126 -30.50 -50.73 31.83
CA GLN A 126 -30.48 -49.29 31.53
C GLN A 126 -29.08 -48.70 31.69
N LYS A 127 -28.35 -49.06 32.75
CA LYS A 127 -26.97 -48.63 32.97
C LYS A 127 -26.07 -49.05 31.81
N LYS A 128 -26.13 -50.31 31.37
CA LYS A 128 -25.34 -50.80 30.24
C LYS A 128 -25.68 -50.06 28.94
N GLN A 129 -26.96 -49.76 28.72
CA GLN A 129 -27.38 -48.98 27.56
C GLN A 129 -26.80 -47.56 27.59
N LEU A 130 -26.90 -46.86 28.72
CA LEU A 130 -26.32 -45.52 28.88
C LEU A 130 -24.80 -45.52 28.74
N GLU A 131 -24.11 -46.56 29.24
CA GLU A 131 -22.66 -46.72 29.05
C GLU A 131 -22.29 -46.89 27.57
N ALA A 132 -23.09 -47.64 26.80
CA ALA A 132 -22.92 -47.81 25.37
C ALA A 132 -23.18 -46.50 24.61
N GLU A 133 -24.26 -45.78 24.94
CA GLU A 133 -24.59 -44.47 24.37
C GLU A 133 -23.48 -43.44 24.66
N THR A 134 -22.96 -43.40 25.90
CA THR A 134 -21.85 -42.53 26.28
C THR A 134 -20.58 -42.87 25.50
N SER A 135 -20.29 -44.16 25.32
CA SER A 135 -19.14 -44.59 24.53
C SER A 135 -19.29 -44.19 23.05
N SER A 136 -20.49 -44.33 22.49
CA SER A 136 -20.80 -43.90 21.13
C SER A 136 -20.63 -42.39 20.97
N LEU A 137 -21.19 -41.58 21.87
CA LEU A 137 -21.05 -40.12 21.84
C LEU A 137 -19.59 -39.69 21.98
N ASN A 138 -18.80 -40.36 22.83
CA ASN A 138 -17.37 -40.09 22.95
C ASN A 138 -16.63 -40.36 21.63
N THR A 139 -16.97 -41.44 20.93
CA THR A 139 -16.37 -41.70 19.60
C THR A 139 -16.78 -40.65 18.58
N GLU A 140 -18.04 -40.21 18.58
CA GLU A 140 -18.52 -39.15 17.70
C GLU A 140 -17.80 -37.82 17.97
N ILE A 141 -17.66 -37.43 19.24
CA ILE A 141 -16.89 -36.24 19.66
C ILE A 141 -15.45 -36.33 19.16
N ALA A 142 -14.77 -37.47 19.34
CA ALA A 142 -13.40 -37.65 18.86
C ALA A 142 -13.31 -37.49 17.33
N THR A 143 -14.26 -38.04 16.57
CA THR A 143 -14.29 -37.86 15.10
C THR A 143 -14.56 -36.42 14.68
N LEU A 144 -15.41 -35.69 15.42
CA LEU A 144 -15.67 -34.27 15.20
C LEU A 144 -14.45 -33.41 15.54
N GLU A 145 -13.71 -33.72 16.61
CA GLU A 145 -12.46 -33.05 16.94
C GLU A 145 -11.39 -33.27 15.87
N GLN A 146 -11.28 -34.49 15.34
CA GLN A 146 -10.37 -34.80 14.24
C GLN A 146 -10.74 -34.01 12.97
N SER A 147 -12.02 -34.01 12.57
CA SER A 147 -12.45 -33.28 11.37
C SER A 147 -12.27 -31.76 11.53
N LYS A 148 -12.50 -31.21 12.74
CA LYS A 148 -12.18 -29.82 13.07
C LYS A 148 -10.68 -29.52 12.94
N ALA A 149 -9.81 -30.41 13.38
CA ALA A 149 -8.36 -30.25 13.25
C ALA A 149 -7.92 -30.27 11.77
N GLU A 150 -8.47 -31.20 10.97
CA GLU A 150 -8.24 -31.28 9.52
C GLU A 150 -8.73 -30.01 8.80
N LEU A 151 -9.90 -29.49 9.16
CA LEU A 151 -10.43 -28.24 8.62
C LEU A 151 -9.58 -27.03 9.01
N ASN A 152 -9.08 -26.97 10.24
CA ASN A 152 -8.17 -25.91 10.67
C ASN A 152 -6.84 -25.98 9.90
N HIS A 153 -6.35 -27.18 9.60
CA HIS A 153 -5.14 -27.36 8.80
C HIS A 153 -5.35 -26.89 7.35
N SER A 154 -6.46 -27.28 6.72
CA SER A 154 -6.80 -26.84 5.36
C SER A 154 -7.05 -25.33 5.29
N PHE A 155 -7.68 -24.74 6.32
CA PHE A 155 -7.84 -23.29 6.41
C PHE A 155 -6.51 -22.56 6.55
N SER A 156 -5.58 -23.09 7.36
CA SER A 156 -4.23 -22.54 7.50
C SER A 156 -3.45 -22.62 6.18
N HIS A 157 -3.57 -23.74 5.47
CA HIS A 157 -2.99 -23.92 4.13
C HIS A 157 -3.56 -22.90 3.14
N LEU A 158 -4.89 -22.74 3.10
CA LEU A 158 -5.56 -21.79 2.21
C LEU A 158 -5.17 -20.34 2.52
N ILE A 159 -4.97 -19.98 3.80
CA ILE A 159 -4.45 -18.66 4.18
C ILE A 159 -3.03 -18.46 3.63
N ALA A 160 -2.16 -19.46 3.73
CA ALA A 160 -0.80 -19.38 3.22
C ALA A 160 -0.79 -19.23 1.69
N GLU A 161 -1.61 -20.00 0.99
CA GLU A 161 -1.78 -19.91 -0.46
C GLU A 161 -2.34 -18.55 -0.89
N LYS A 162 -3.37 -18.04 -0.21
CA LYS A 162 -3.90 -16.70 -0.43
C LYS A 162 -2.82 -15.63 -0.29
N ARG A 163 -2.02 -15.68 0.79
CA ARG A 163 -0.90 -14.74 0.99
C ARG A 163 0.13 -14.84 -0.12
N HIS A 164 0.44 -16.05 -0.57
CA HIS A 164 1.35 -16.26 -1.69
C HIS A 164 0.82 -15.63 -2.98
N LEU A 165 -0.45 -15.86 -3.31
CA LEU A 165 -1.10 -15.24 -4.47
C LEU A 165 -1.15 -13.72 -4.37
N GLU A 166 -1.45 -13.16 -3.19
CA GLU A 166 -1.42 -11.71 -2.97
C GLU A 166 -0.02 -11.11 -3.22
N LEU A 167 1.05 -11.79 -2.76
CA LEU A 167 2.42 -11.39 -3.06
C LEU A 167 2.72 -11.43 -4.56
N GLN A 168 2.32 -12.50 -5.26
CA GLN A 168 2.49 -12.61 -6.71
C GLN A 168 1.73 -11.50 -7.46
N CYS A 169 0.49 -11.20 -7.06
CA CYS A 169 -0.27 -10.09 -7.65
C CYS A 169 0.41 -8.73 -7.44
N ASN A 170 1.01 -8.49 -6.27
CA ASN A 170 1.75 -7.28 -6.00
C ASN A 170 3.03 -7.17 -6.85
N LEU A 171 3.74 -8.29 -7.05
CA LEU A 171 4.90 -8.35 -7.95
C LEU A 171 4.49 -8.03 -9.39
N CYS A 172 3.49 -8.73 -9.94
CA CYS A 172 2.97 -8.45 -11.28
C CYS A 172 2.51 -6.99 -11.42
N ARG A 173 1.87 -6.42 -10.40
CA ARG A 173 1.45 -5.01 -10.41
C ARG A 173 2.65 -4.06 -10.47
N SER A 174 3.74 -4.37 -9.76
CA SER A 174 4.97 -3.59 -9.81
C SER A 174 5.67 -3.69 -11.16
N GLU A 175 5.70 -4.89 -11.77
CA GLU A 175 6.23 -5.11 -13.12
C GLU A 175 5.42 -4.34 -14.18
N ILE A 176 4.09 -4.38 -14.08
CA ILE A 176 3.21 -3.60 -14.97
C ILE A 176 3.50 -2.10 -14.83
N ALA A 177 3.67 -1.58 -13.60
CA ALA A 177 3.99 -0.18 -13.39
C ALA A 177 5.36 0.20 -13.98
N GLN A 178 6.36 -0.67 -13.85
CA GLN A 178 7.67 -0.48 -14.47
C GLN A 178 7.59 -0.45 -16.00
N LEU A 179 6.87 -1.40 -16.61
CA LEU A 179 6.66 -1.44 -18.05
C LEU A 179 5.88 -0.21 -18.55
N GLN A 180 4.90 0.27 -17.78
CA GLN A 180 4.18 1.50 -18.10
C GLN A 180 5.11 2.72 -18.11
N ASN A 181 5.99 2.85 -17.12
CA ASN A 181 6.97 3.93 -17.09
C ASN A 181 7.92 3.86 -18.29
N GLN A 182 8.43 2.67 -18.62
CA GLN A 182 9.28 2.48 -19.81
C GLN A 182 8.56 2.85 -21.10
N ILE A 183 7.27 2.51 -21.22
CA ILE A 183 6.46 2.91 -22.38
C ILE A 183 6.31 4.43 -22.45
N CYS A 184 6.09 5.11 -21.31
CA CYS A 184 6.01 6.57 -21.28
C CYS A 184 7.34 7.23 -21.68
N GLU A 185 8.46 6.72 -21.19
CA GLU A 185 9.81 7.19 -21.57
C GLU A 185 10.05 7.02 -23.06
N LEU A 186 9.79 5.83 -23.61
CA LEU A 186 9.92 5.57 -25.06
C LEU A 186 8.98 6.42 -25.91
N GLN A 187 7.77 6.71 -25.43
CA GLN A 187 6.83 7.61 -26.11
C GLN A 187 7.35 9.05 -26.14
N GLN A 188 7.99 9.50 -25.06
CA GLN A 188 8.60 10.82 -25.00
C GLN A 188 9.81 10.92 -25.94
N GLU A 189 10.71 9.94 -25.90
CA GLU A 189 11.86 9.87 -26.83
C GLU A 189 11.40 9.86 -28.29
N LYS A 190 10.34 9.09 -28.60
CA LYS A 190 9.72 9.10 -29.93
C LYS A 190 9.23 10.50 -30.32
N HIS A 191 8.57 11.21 -29.41
CA HIS A 191 8.08 12.56 -29.69
C HIS A 191 9.22 13.56 -29.93
N GLU A 192 10.30 13.47 -29.16
CA GLU A 192 11.50 14.29 -29.34
C GLU A 192 12.17 14.00 -30.69
N LEU A 193 12.29 12.73 -31.06
CA LEU A 193 12.80 12.32 -32.38
C LEU A 193 11.91 12.83 -33.52
N GLU A 194 10.58 12.71 -33.39
CA GLU A 194 9.64 13.25 -34.38
C GLU A 194 9.80 14.76 -34.53
N SER A 195 9.91 15.51 -33.42
CA SER A 195 10.16 16.95 -33.43
C SER A 195 11.47 17.29 -34.16
N SER A 196 12.56 16.59 -33.82
CA SER A 196 13.86 16.79 -34.48
C SER A 196 13.80 16.51 -36.00
N LEU A 197 13.04 15.50 -36.40
CA LEU A 197 12.86 15.14 -37.81
C LEU A 197 12.02 16.19 -38.54
N THR A 198 11.01 16.77 -37.89
CA THR A 198 10.25 17.90 -38.47
C THR A 198 11.12 19.15 -38.63
N LEU A 199 12.01 19.44 -37.68
CA LEU A 199 12.96 20.55 -37.79
C LEU A 199 13.94 20.32 -38.94
N LEU A 200 14.53 19.12 -39.03
CA LEU A 200 15.42 18.75 -40.12
C LEU A 200 14.71 18.81 -41.49
N GLY A 201 13.44 18.39 -41.53
CA GLY A 201 12.58 18.50 -42.69
C GLY A 201 12.30 19.93 -43.14
N ARG A 202 12.37 20.92 -42.23
CA ARG A 202 12.27 22.36 -42.55
C ARG A 202 13.60 22.98 -42.95
N LEU A 203 14.69 22.58 -42.29
CA LEU A 203 16.03 23.12 -42.56
C LEU A 203 16.55 22.71 -43.94
N LYS A 204 16.27 21.48 -44.38
CA LYS A 204 16.75 20.99 -45.68
C LYS A 204 16.27 21.86 -46.86
N PRO A 205 14.96 22.17 -47.02
CA PRO A 205 14.48 23.09 -48.05
C PRO A 205 15.11 24.48 -47.97
N GLN A 206 15.30 25.02 -46.76
CA GLN A 206 15.92 26.34 -46.58
C GLN A 206 17.38 26.34 -47.07
N LEU A 207 18.12 25.27 -46.80
CA LEU A 207 19.50 25.12 -47.27
C LEU A 207 19.55 24.92 -48.79
N GLU A 208 18.60 24.15 -49.34
CA GLU A 208 18.45 23.99 -50.80
C GLU A 208 18.16 25.34 -51.47
N GLU A 209 17.25 26.14 -50.93
CA GLU A 209 16.95 27.50 -51.41
C GLU A 209 18.18 28.41 -51.38
N LYS A 210 18.91 28.44 -50.26
CA LYS A 210 20.18 29.20 -50.16
C LYS A 210 21.23 28.73 -51.15
N MET A 211 21.30 27.43 -51.42
CA MET A 211 22.20 26.87 -52.44
C MET A 211 21.79 27.30 -53.85
N TYR A 212 20.49 27.35 -54.15
CA TYR A 212 19.98 27.88 -55.41
C TYR A 212 20.28 29.38 -55.56
N GLU A 213 20.05 30.19 -54.53
CA GLU A 213 20.40 31.62 -54.52
C GLU A 213 21.89 31.83 -54.78
N LEU A 214 22.77 31.13 -54.06
CA LEU A 214 24.22 31.23 -54.27
C LEU A 214 24.63 30.83 -55.68
N ARG A 215 23.99 29.80 -56.26
CA ARG A 215 24.25 29.39 -57.64
C ARG A 215 23.87 30.48 -58.64
N ILE A 216 22.75 31.16 -58.42
CA ILE A 216 22.33 32.30 -59.25
C ILE A 216 23.34 33.44 -59.13
N ASN A 217 23.76 33.80 -57.92
CA ASN A 217 24.74 34.86 -57.69
C ASN A 217 26.08 34.56 -58.38
N ILE A 218 26.55 33.30 -58.33
CA ILE A 218 27.76 32.88 -59.05
C ILE A 218 27.59 33.09 -60.55
N GLN A 219 26.46 32.66 -61.12
CA GLN A 219 26.18 32.81 -62.55
C GLN A 219 26.11 34.30 -62.97
N GLU A 220 25.53 35.15 -62.14
CA GLU A 220 25.48 36.60 -62.39
C GLU A 220 26.88 37.21 -62.39
N ILE A 221 27.70 36.91 -61.38
CA ILE A 221 29.10 37.36 -61.31
C ILE A 221 29.90 36.84 -62.51
N GLU A 222 29.72 35.59 -62.93
CA GLU A 222 30.37 35.04 -64.14
C GLU A 222 29.97 35.83 -65.40
N THR A 223 28.71 36.24 -65.52
CA THR A 223 28.26 37.06 -66.65
C THR A 223 28.87 38.46 -66.61
N GLU A 224 28.97 39.08 -65.43
CA GLU A 224 29.60 40.38 -65.24
C GLU A 224 31.09 40.34 -65.57
N VAL A 225 31.81 39.32 -65.08
CA VAL A 225 33.23 39.09 -65.41
C VAL A 225 33.41 38.91 -66.92
N ASN A 226 32.53 38.18 -67.59
CA ASN A 226 32.58 38.03 -69.04
C ASN A 226 32.34 39.35 -69.79
N GLN A 227 31.41 40.18 -69.32
CA GLN A 227 31.18 41.52 -69.89
C GLN A 227 32.38 42.44 -69.69
N GLN A 228 32.95 42.47 -68.48
CA GLN A 228 34.16 43.24 -68.19
C GLN A 228 35.35 42.79 -69.04
N ASN A 229 35.51 41.47 -69.24
CA ASN A 229 36.54 40.93 -70.14
C ASN A 229 36.33 41.37 -71.59
N GLN A 230 35.09 41.40 -72.09
CA GLN A 230 34.79 41.90 -73.43
C GLN A 230 35.15 43.40 -73.56
N LEU A 231 34.80 44.21 -72.55
CA LEU A 231 35.16 45.62 -72.51
C LEU A 231 36.68 45.82 -72.46
N LEU A 232 37.41 45.04 -71.65
CA LEU A 232 38.87 45.08 -71.61
C LEU A 232 39.48 44.76 -72.97
N VAL A 233 38.94 43.76 -73.68
CA VAL A 233 39.38 43.41 -75.03
C VAL A 233 39.11 44.56 -76.01
N SER A 234 37.92 45.18 -76.00
CA SER A 234 37.63 46.31 -76.89
C SER A 234 38.51 47.52 -76.59
N THR A 235 38.69 47.89 -75.32
CA THR A 235 39.57 48.99 -74.93
C THR A 235 41.02 48.69 -75.33
N LYS A 236 41.47 47.44 -75.22
CA LYS A 236 42.79 47.04 -75.70
C LYS A 236 42.94 47.29 -77.21
N TYR A 237 41.97 46.87 -78.03
CA TYR A 237 41.99 47.15 -79.47
C TYR A 237 41.99 48.67 -79.77
N GLU A 238 41.23 49.46 -79.03
CA GLU A 238 41.24 50.93 -79.17
C GLU A 238 42.61 51.52 -78.81
N THR A 239 43.26 51.05 -77.74
CA THR A 239 44.60 51.50 -77.37
C THR A 239 45.66 51.09 -78.39
N GLU A 240 45.56 49.90 -78.99
CA GLU A 240 46.45 49.46 -80.07
C GLU A 240 46.26 50.32 -81.32
N SER A 241 45.02 50.61 -81.70
CA SER A 241 44.69 51.53 -82.82
C SER A 241 45.20 52.95 -82.57
N LEU A 242 45.02 53.48 -81.35
CA LEU A 242 45.57 54.78 -80.97
C LEU A 242 47.10 54.78 -80.97
N ALA A 243 47.75 53.70 -80.54
CA ALA A 243 49.20 53.55 -80.60
C ALA A 243 49.70 53.53 -82.05
N ASP A 244 49.00 52.85 -82.95
CA ASP A 244 49.31 52.86 -84.39
C ASP A 244 49.11 54.25 -85.01
N ASN A 245 48.05 54.96 -84.64
CA ASN A 245 47.81 56.34 -85.06
C ASN A 245 48.89 57.29 -84.53
N LEU A 246 49.31 57.15 -83.26
CA LEU A 246 50.42 57.91 -82.69
C LEU A 246 51.71 57.63 -83.43
N LYS A 247 52.01 56.37 -83.74
CA LYS A 247 53.18 55.99 -84.53
C LYS A 247 53.13 56.63 -85.93
N LYS A 248 51.96 56.64 -86.57
CA LYS A 248 51.75 57.30 -87.86
C LYS A 248 51.97 58.81 -87.78
N LEU A 249 51.42 59.47 -86.77
CA LEU A 249 51.65 60.90 -86.52
C LEU A 249 53.13 61.18 -86.25
N GLN A 250 53.81 60.32 -85.48
CA GLN A 250 55.22 60.46 -85.20
C GLN A 250 56.07 60.32 -86.47
N THR A 251 55.73 59.38 -87.37
CA THR A 251 56.39 59.31 -88.69
C THR A 251 56.14 60.57 -89.53
N GLN A 252 54.94 61.13 -89.51
CA GLN A 252 54.63 62.39 -90.20
C GLN A 252 55.41 63.57 -89.62
N ILE A 253 55.57 63.64 -88.29
CA ILE A 253 56.39 64.66 -87.64
C ILE A 253 57.84 64.52 -88.09
N THR A 254 58.42 63.31 -88.08
CA THR A 254 59.80 63.11 -88.54
C THR A 254 59.99 63.44 -90.02
N GLU A 255 58.98 63.17 -90.85
CA GLU A 255 58.98 63.55 -92.27
C GLU A 255 58.95 65.08 -92.41
N LYS A 256 58.05 65.77 -91.70
CA LYS A 256 57.99 67.25 -91.68
C LYS A 256 59.26 67.88 -91.11
N GLU A 257 59.89 67.29 -90.10
CA GLU A 257 61.19 67.72 -89.59
C GLU A 257 62.29 67.55 -90.64
N SER A 258 62.26 66.46 -91.43
CA SER A 258 63.21 66.27 -92.52
C SER A 258 62.99 67.26 -93.68
N GLU A 259 61.73 67.56 -94.02
CA GLU A 259 61.37 68.61 -94.97
C GLU A 259 61.85 69.98 -94.47
N LEU A 260 61.63 70.30 -93.19
CA LEU A 260 62.13 71.53 -92.57
C LEU A 260 63.65 71.62 -92.65
N LYS A 261 64.40 70.55 -92.33
CA LYS A 261 65.86 70.52 -92.48
C LYS A 261 66.30 70.69 -93.93
N GLN A 262 65.56 70.13 -94.89
CA GLN A 262 65.83 70.30 -96.30
C GLN A 262 65.61 71.76 -96.73
N ILE A 263 64.50 72.38 -96.29
CA ILE A 263 64.23 73.80 -96.53
C ILE A 263 65.29 74.67 -95.85
N GLU A 264 65.68 74.38 -94.61
CA GLU A 264 66.74 75.08 -93.89
C GLU A 264 68.08 74.98 -94.64
N GLY A 265 68.41 73.80 -95.19
CA GLY A 265 69.55 73.62 -96.09
C GLY A 265 69.43 74.44 -97.38
N GLN A 266 68.24 74.52 -97.98
CA GLN A 266 68.00 75.37 -99.15
C GLN A 266 68.12 76.86 -98.81
N VAL A 267 67.61 77.28 -97.65
CA VAL A 267 67.75 78.65 -97.15
C VAL A 267 69.22 78.96 -96.91
N SER A 268 69.99 78.05 -96.30
CA SER A 268 71.45 78.18 -96.15
C SER A 268 72.15 78.35 -97.50
N LEU A 269 71.82 77.54 -98.51
CA LEU A 269 72.41 77.67 -99.84
C LEU A 269 72.04 79.01 -100.50
N LEU A 270 70.78 79.44 -100.39
CA LEU A 270 70.33 80.74 -100.88
C LEU A 270 70.97 81.89 -100.10
N GLN A 271 71.29 81.69 -98.83
CA GLN A 271 71.92 82.66 -97.97
C GLN A 271 73.42 82.78 -98.29
N ASP A 272 74.10 81.67 -98.58
CA ASP A 272 75.46 81.63 -99.12
C ASP A 272 75.51 82.28 -100.51
N GLU A 273 74.52 82.03 -101.37
CA GLU A 273 74.38 82.69 -102.68
C GLU A 273 74.14 84.19 -102.51
N ARG A 274 73.28 84.60 -101.56
CA ARG A 274 73.08 86.00 -101.20
C ARG A 274 74.36 86.64 -100.68
N ASP A 275 75.12 85.96 -99.83
CA ASP A 275 76.40 86.47 -99.31
C ASP A 275 77.45 86.56 -100.43
N LEU A 276 77.49 85.61 -101.36
CA LEU A 276 78.34 85.67 -102.56
C LEU A 276 77.94 86.84 -103.46
N LEU A 277 76.65 87.02 -103.74
CA LEU A 277 76.12 88.14 -104.50
C LEU A 277 76.39 89.46 -103.79
N GLN A 278 76.27 89.51 -102.47
CA GLN A 278 76.56 90.69 -101.65
C GLN A 278 78.06 91.02 -101.69
N ASN A 279 78.94 90.01 -101.69
CA ASN A 279 80.37 90.21 -101.91
C ASN A 279 80.67 90.71 -103.33
N GLN A 280 79.99 90.21 -104.35
CA GLN A 280 80.10 90.72 -105.73
C GLN A 280 79.60 92.17 -105.85
N VAL A 281 78.51 92.52 -105.16
CA VAL A 281 78.00 93.90 -105.07
C VAL A 281 78.99 94.78 -104.31
N TRP A 282 79.61 94.28 -103.24
CA TRP A 282 80.64 95.00 -102.49
C TRP A 282 81.91 95.23 -103.32
N GLU A 283 82.33 94.24 -104.12
CA GLU A 283 83.44 94.37 -105.07
C GLU A 283 83.12 95.35 -106.20
N LEU A 284 81.88 95.37 -106.71
CA LEU A 284 81.40 96.39 -107.65
C LEU A 284 81.34 97.79 -107.03
N LEU A 285 80.89 97.91 -105.77
CA LEU A 285 80.89 99.17 -105.02
C LEU A 285 82.31 99.69 -104.80
N GLN A 286 83.24 98.80 -104.46
CA GLN A 286 84.66 99.14 -104.28
C GLN A 286 85.34 99.53 -105.60
N GLN A 287 84.88 98.99 -106.73
CA GLN A 287 85.28 99.43 -108.07
C GLN A 287 84.72 100.81 -108.43
N THR A 288 83.54 101.20 -107.91
CA THR A 288 82.99 102.56 -108.08
C THR A 288 83.58 103.60 -107.11
N GLU A 289 84.19 103.19 -106.00
CA GLU A 289 84.67 104.10 -104.94
C GLU A 289 86.11 104.64 -105.18
N THR A 290 86.74 104.30 -106.32
CA THR A 290 88.08 104.81 -106.71
C THR A 290 88.05 105.98 -107.71
N LEU A 291 86.87 106.46 -108.12
CA LEU A 291 86.71 107.61 -109.00
C LEU A 291 85.66 108.58 -108.45
N ASN A 292 86.17 109.69 -107.89
CA ASN A 292 85.51 110.98 -107.65
C ASN A 292 84.99 111.23 -106.20
N PRO A 293 85.54 112.22 -105.46
CA PRO A 293 85.06 112.60 -104.13
C PRO A 293 84.26 113.91 -104.18
N GLU A 294 82.96 113.92 -103.87
CA GLU A 294 82.30 115.14 -103.35
C GLU A 294 80.91 114.92 -102.72
N LEU A 295 80.73 115.60 -101.58
CA LEU A 295 79.50 116.12 -100.92
C LEU A 295 78.54 115.17 -100.16
N LEU A 296 78.64 115.21 -98.81
CA LEU A 296 77.75 115.94 -97.87
C LEU A 296 76.20 115.78 -97.97
N PRO A 297 75.47 115.98 -96.86
CA PRO A 297 74.54 115.00 -96.28
C PRO A 297 73.07 115.48 -96.31
N GLU A 298 72.18 114.73 -95.65
CA GLU A 298 71.16 115.22 -94.70
C GLU A 298 69.78 114.52 -94.83
N ASN A 299 69.40 113.89 -93.71
CA ASN A 299 68.06 113.72 -93.13
C ASN A 299 66.95 112.78 -93.68
N LEU A 300 66.47 112.00 -92.69
CA LEU A 300 65.09 111.69 -92.29
C LEU A 300 64.35 110.46 -92.84
N GLN A 301 64.03 109.61 -91.83
CA GLN A 301 62.79 108.86 -91.59
C GLN A 301 62.61 107.43 -92.13
N GLY A 302 61.95 106.63 -91.27
CA GLY A 302 61.45 105.27 -91.49
C GLY A 302 61.92 104.33 -90.36
N ASP A 303 61.20 104.13 -89.24
CA ASP A 303 60.04 103.21 -89.04
C ASP A 303 60.33 101.77 -89.49
N GLU A 304 59.92 100.67 -88.84
CA GLU A 304 58.80 100.42 -87.91
C GLU A 304 58.92 98.95 -87.40
N ASN A 305 58.14 98.61 -86.36
CA ASN A 305 57.45 97.31 -86.14
C ASN A 305 58.24 96.04 -85.72
N GLU A 306 57.70 95.08 -84.94
CA GLU A 306 56.60 94.99 -83.97
C GLU A 306 56.62 93.53 -83.42
N SER A 307 56.28 93.35 -82.13
CA SER A 307 55.32 92.35 -81.61
C SER A 307 55.65 90.95 -81.02
N PHE A 308 54.85 90.66 -79.96
CA PHE A 308 54.26 89.39 -79.43
C PHE A 308 55.00 88.53 -78.33
N PRO A 309 54.27 87.73 -77.50
CA PRO A 309 54.21 87.79 -76.02
C PRO A 309 54.29 86.38 -75.36
N PHE A 310 54.03 86.24 -74.05
CA PHE A 310 53.74 84.94 -73.41
C PHE A 310 52.69 85.02 -72.29
N SER A 311 52.00 83.90 -72.09
CA SER A 311 50.92 83.59 -71.13
C SER A 311 51.43 82.74 -69.95
N GLU A 312 50.81 82.84 -68.77
CA GLU A 312 51.14 82.08 -67.53
C GLU A 312 49.82 81.87 -66.73
N LEU A 313 49.24 80.66 -66.60
CA LEU A 313 49.42 79.53 -65.63
C LEU A 313 48.90 79.81 -64.17
N VAL A 314 47.72 79.28 -63.77
CA VAL A 314 47.34 78.16 -62.81
C VAL A 314 47.33 78.49 -61.30
N ASP A 315 46.32 78.02 -60.53
CA ASP A 315 46.43 77.55 -59.11
C ASP A 315 45.16 76.81 -58.53
N PRO A 316 45.23 76.07 -57.37
CA PRO A 316 44.58 74.76 -57.10
C PRO A 316 43.77 74.62 -55.76
N LEU A 317 43.41 73.36 -55.40
CA LEU A 317 42.55 72.78 -54.31
C LEU A 317 43.05 72.88 -52.84
N GLU A 318 42.13 72.68 -51.85
CA GLU A 318 42.44 72.34 -50.43
C GLU A 318 41.44 71.34 -49.77
N SER A 319 41.90 70.63 -48.73
CA SER A 319 41.38 69.36 -48.16
C SER A 319 40.74 69.43 -46.75
N ILE A 320 40.09 68.34 -46.33
CA ILE A 320 39.26 68.14 -45.11
C ILE A 320 40.05 67.49 -43.95
N GLY A 321 39.75 67.89 -42.70
CA GLY A 321 40.29 67.33 -41.46
C GLY A 321 39.38 66.31 -40.74
N THR A 322 39.99 65.51 -39.87
CA THR A 322 39.38 64.48 -38.99
C THR A 322 39.56 64.88 -37.52
N THR A 323 38.60 64.57 -36.64
CA THR A 323 38.84 64.48 -35.19
C THR A 323 37.98 63.37 -34.55
N SER A 324 38.54 62.72 -33.53
CA SER A 324 37.92 61.77 -32.61
C SER A 324 38.37 62.16 -31.20
N ASN A 325 37.48 62.11 -30.19
CA ASN A 325 37.80 62.31 -28.78
C ASN A 325 36.78 61.60 -27.87
N ILE A 326 37.30 60.95 -26.83
CA ILE A 326 36.60 60.22 -25.77
C ILE A 326 36.53 61.09 -24.50
N SER A 327 35.37 61.09 -23.81
CA SER A 327 35.21 61.62 -22.46
C SER A 327 33.93 61.09 -21.77
N GLY A 328 34.10 60.33 -20.68
CA GLY A 328 33.49 60.65 -19.37
C GLY A 328 31.99 60.42 -19.11
N PHE A 329 31.20 59.95 -20.06
CA PHE A 329 29.81 59.53 -19.80
C PHE A 329 29.71 57.99 -19.78
N LEU A 330 28.75 57.45 -19.02
CA LEU A 330 28.30 56.07 -19.24
C LEU A 330 28.01 56.00 -20.74
N SER A 331 28.73 55.15 -21.49
CA SER A 331 28.56 55.05 -22.95
C SER A 331 27.07 54.86 -23.24
N GLU A 332 26.57 55.48 -24.31
CA GLU A 332 25.16 55.43 -24.69
C GLU A 332 24.64 53.97 -24.72
N GLU A 333 25.51 53.06 -25.14
CA GLU A 333 25.34 51.60 -25.17
C GLU A 333 25.00 50.98 -23.80
N TRP A 334 25.59 51.47 -22.70
CA TRP A 334 25.31 50.95 -21.35
C TRP A 334 24.00 51.48 -20.77
N ASN A 335 23.55 52.66 -21.19
CA ASN A 335 22.23 53.17 -20.83
C ASN A 335 21.13 52.42 -21.59
N GLU A 336 21.36 52.16 -22.88
CA GLU A 336 20.45 51.35 -23.71
C GLU A 336 20.34 49.91 -23.20
N PHE A 337 21.46 49.33 -22.74
CA PHE A 337 21.46 48.03 -22.08
C PHE A 337 20.62 48.02 -20.79
N LEU A 338 20.76 49.05 -19.93
CA LEU A 338 19.94 49.17 -18.71
C LEU A 338 18.44 49.27 -19.02
N GLU A 339 18.05 50.00 -20.07
CA GLU A 339 16.64 50.16 -20.47
C GLU A 339 16.04 48.85 -20.99
N LYS A 340 16.84 48.04 -21.70
CA LYS A 340 16.44 46.75 -22.25
C LYS A 340 16.41 45.61 -21.23
N LEU A 341 16.99 45.79 -20.03
CA LEU A 341 17.05 44.78 -18.98
C LEU A 341 15.80 44.77 -18.09
N PRO A 342 15.07 43.65 -17.99
CA PRO A 342 13.97 43.50 -17.06
C PRO A 342 14.46 43.43 -15.59
N ARG A 343 13.58 43.80 -14.66
CA ARG A 343 13.91 43.94 -13.23
C ARG A 343 14.53 42.68 -12.60
N HIS A 344 14.10 41.50 -13.00
CA HIS A 344 14.63 40.24 -12.47
C HIS A 344 16.06 39.95 -12.98
N GLU A 345 16.41 40.36 -14.20
CA GLU A 345 17.77 40.25 -14.75
C GLU A 345 18.73 41.23 -14.06
N ILE A 346 18.26 42.43 -13.70
CA ILE A 346 19.02 43.41 -12.90
C ILE A 346 19.29 42.86 -11.48
N GLN A 347 18.33 42.15 -10.89
CA GLN A 347 18.52 41.49 -9.58
C GLN A 347 19.55 40.35 -9.65
N VAL A 348 19.63 39.63 -10.77
CA VAL A 348 20.67 38.64 -11.03
C VAL A 348 22.05 39.30 -11.12
N LEU A 349 22.19 40.38 -11.89
CA LEU A 349 23.45 41.15 -11.96
C LEU A 349 23.87 41.69 -10.59
N LYS A 350 22.92 42.18 -9.79
CA LYS A 350 23.17 42.61 -8.41
C LYS A 350 23.68 41.47 -7.53
N ALA A 351 23.04 40.30 -7.60
CA ALA A 351 23.44 39.13 -6.82
C ALA A 351 24.85 38.63 -7.19
N ILE A 352 25.24 38.71 -8.46
CA ILE A 352 26.57 38.30 -8.93
C ILE A 352 27.66 39.29 -8.49
N VAL A 353 27.36 40.59 -8.43
CA VAL A 353 28.34 41.64 -8.11
C VAL A 353 28.51 41.87 -6.61
N GLU A 354 27.47 41.68 -5.79
CA GLU A 354 27.45 42.04 -4.37
C GLU A 354 27.61 40.87 -3.38
N GLN A 355 27.38 39.61 -3.76
CA GLN A 355 27.22 38.51 -2.80
C GLN A 355 28.16 37.31 -3.01
N ASP A 356 28.60 36.70 -1.91
CA ASP A 356 29.57 35.59 -1.89
C ASP A 356 29.01 34.26 -2.46
N HIS A 357 27.69 34.10 -2.57
CA HIS A 357 27.03 32.86 -3.03
C HIS A 357 25.90 33.14 -4.06
N PRO A 358 26.24 33.55 -5.30
CA PRO A 358 25.26 34.03 -6.28
C PRO A 358 24.29 32.93 -6.76
N GLN A 359 24.72 31.66 -6.79
CA GLN A 359 23.94 30.57 -7.39
C GLN A 359 22.63 30.26 -6.64
N ALA A 360 22.61 30.36 -5.31
CA ALA A 360 21.41 30.12 -4.51
C ALA A 360 20.32 31.17 -4.79
N ILE A 361 20.73 32.42 -5.02
CA ILE A 361 19.84 33.56 -5.27
C ILE A 361 19.38 33.57 -6.72
N ILE A 362 20.26 33.27 -7.67
CA ILE A 362 19.88 33.12 -9.08
C ILE A 362 18.85 31.98 -9.20
N LYS A 363 19.01 30.88 -8.44
CA LYS A 363 18.01 29.81 -8.38
C LYS A 363 16.65 30.30 -7.86
N GLN A 364 16.63 31.06 -6.77
CA GLN A 364 15.38 31.64 -6.24
C GLN A 364 14.72 32.61 -7.22
N ILE A 365 15.50 33.46 -7.90
CA ILE A 365 14.98 34.41 -8.90
C ILE A 365 14.45 33.66 -10.12
N ALA A 366 15.12 32.59 -10.56
CA ALA A 366 14.69 31.74 -11.66
C ALA A 366 13.36 31.03 -11.33
N GLU A 367 13.25 30.43 -10.15
CA GLU A 367 12.01 29.80 -9.68
C GLU A 367 10.85 30.81 -9.60
N ALA A 368 11.10 32.03 -9.12
CA ALA A 368 10.08 33.08 -9.03
C ALA A 368 9.60 33.60 -10.40
N ASN A 369 10.41 33.49 -11.44
CA ASN A 369 10.08 33.94 -12.79
C ASN A 369 9.77 32.79 -13.76
N ILE A 370 9.65 31.55 -13.27
CA ILE A 370 9.39 30.34 -14.08
C ILE A 370 10.46 30.19 -15.19
N THR A 371 11.72 30.45 -14.86
CA THR A 371 12.87 30.30 -15.77
C THR A 371 13.94 29.39 -15.16
N MET A 372 14.97 29.06 -15.94
CA MET A 372 16.14 28.33 -15.46
C MET A 372 17.31 29.29 -15.17
N PRO A 373 18.13 29.04 -14.13
CA PRO A 373 19.28 29.90 -13.79
C PRO A 373 20.23 30.18 -14.95
N ASN A 374 20.54 29.16 -15.75
CA ASN A 374 21.45 29.29 -16.89
C ASN A 374 20.81 30.16 -17.99
N LEU A 375 19.51 30.00 -18.27
CA LEU A 375 18.81 30.81 -19.26
C LEU A 375 18.73 32.29 -18.87
N LEU A 376 18.68 32.62 -17.57
CA LEU A 376 18.75 34.01 -17.13
C LEU A 376 20.13 34.62 -17.40
N ILE A 377 21.20 33.85 -17.17
CA ILE A 377 22.57 34.29 -17.44
C ILE A 377 22.78 34.44 -18.96
N ASP A 378 22.30 33.47 -19.74
CA ASP A 378 22.38 33.49 -21.19
C ASP A 378 21.57 34.66 -21.78
N SER A 379 20.38 34.94 -21.25
CA SER A 379 19.57 36.09 -21.70
C SER A 379 20.24 37.43 -21.39
N ILE A 380 20.87 37.58 -20.22
CA ILE A 380 21.64 38.78 -19.90
C ILE A 380 22.81 38.95 -20.85
N ASN A 381 23.52 37.86 -21.16
CA ASN A 381 24.66 37.85 -22.07
C ASN A 381 24.26 38.10 -23.53
N GLU A 382 23.12 37.57 -23.97
CA GLU A 382 22.56 37.82 -25.30
C GLU A 382 22.21 39.30 -25.45
N ARG A 383 21.49 39.88 -24.47
CA ARG A 383 21.17 41.32 -24.48
C ARG A 383 22.42 42.20 -24.41
N ALA A 384 23.44 41.76 -23.67
CA ALA A 384 24.71 42.47 -23.60
C ALA A 384 25.46 42.43 -24.93
N ASN A 385 25.47 41.28 -25.58
CA ASN A 385 26.05 41.13 -26.91
C ASN A 385 25.29 41.96 -27.96
N ASP A 386 23.97 42.08 -27.85
CA ASP A 386 23.15 42.89 -28.77
C ASP A 386 23.31 44.40 -28.59
N THR A 387 23.74 44.87 -27.42
CA THR A 387 23.81 46.30 -27.09
C THR A 387 25.23 46.82 -26.96
N ILE A 388 26.08 46.08 -26.25
CA ILE A 388 27.48 46.43 -25.96
C ILE A 388 28.42 45.65 -26.90
N GLY A 389 27.96 44.60 -27.58
CA GLY A 389 28.78 43.78 -28.47
C GLY A 389 29.64 42.73 -27.76
N GLU A 390 29.50 42.61 -26.43
CA GLU A 390 30.37 41.80 -25.58
C GLU A 390 29.57 41.02 -24.51
N LEU A 391 30.11 39.88 -24.08
CA LEU A 391 29.52 39.05 -23.02
C LEU A 391 29.93 39.59 -21.66
N ILE A 392 28.97 39.77 -20.74
CA ILE A 392 29.24 40.38 -19.42
C ILE A 392 29.50 39.34 -18.34
N ILE A 393 28.88 38.15 -18.42
CA ILE A 393 28.96 37.08 -17.42
C ILE A 393 29.69 35.87 -18.01
N ALA A 394 30.69 35.36 -17.32
CA ALA A 394 31.36 34.11 -17.66
C ALA A 394 30.43 32.91 -17.37
N SER A 395 29.92 32.28 -18.42
CA SER A 395 29.02 31.11 -18.37
C SER A 395 29.76 29.76 -18.25
N ASN A 396 31.09 29.76 -18.34
CA ASN A 396 31.94 28.57 -18.29
C ASN A 396 32.42 28.19 -16.87
N LEU A 397 31.97 28.90 -15.84
CA LEU A 397 32.37 28.67 -14.45
C LEU A 397 31.18 28.11 -13.65
N GLU A 398 31.48 27.17 -12.73
CA GLU A 398 30.51 26.60 -11.78
C GLU A 398 29.87 27.67 -10.88
N ILE A 399 30.52 28.83 -10.77
CA ILE A 399 30.01 30.04 -10.11
C ILE A 399 30.04 31.17 -11.16
N PRO A 400 28.89 31.73 -11.57
CA PRO A 400 28.85 32.81 -12.55
C PRO A 400 29.54 34.06 -12.01
N LYS A 401 30.45 34.64 -12.80
CA LYS A 401 31.21 35.85 -12.45
C LYS A 401 31.17 36.83 -13.60
N VAL A 402 30.98 38.12 -13.29
CA VAL A 402 31.11 39.21 -14.27
C VAL A 402 32.59 39.39 -14.63
N TYR A 403 32.88 39.58 -15.92
CA TYR A 403 34.26 39.86 -16.38
C TYR A 403 34.80 41.13 -15.72
N GLN A 404 36.07 41.09 -15.27
CA GLN A 404 36.69 42.15 -14.47
C GLN A 404 36.62 43.54 -15.13
N GLU A 405 36.64 43.59 -16.45
CA GLU A 405 36.57 44.81 -17.27
C GLU A 405 35.20 45.50 -17.18
N HIS A 406 34.12 44.72 -16.99
CA HIS A 406 32.75 45.22 -16.94
C HIS A 406 32.21 45.45 -15.53
N VAL A 407 32.89 44.95 -14.49
CA VAL A 407 32.45 45.09 -13.08
C VAL A 407 32.23 46.55 -12.70
N VAL A 408 33.10 47.47 -13.15
CA VAL A 408 33.00 48.91 -12.84
C VAL A 408 31.78 49.54 -13.53
N ASN A 409 31.50 49.17 -14.78
CA ASN A 409 30.37 49.67 -15.54
C ASN A 409 29.04 49.11 -15.01
N VAL A 410 29.00 47.82 -14.67
CA VAL A 410 27.84 47.16 -14.06
C VAL A 410 27.54 47.75 -12.67
N ARG A 411 28.54 48.05 -11.84
CA ARG A 411 28.32 48.73 -10.56
C ARG A 411 27.73 50.14 -10.72
N LYS A 412 28.22 50.90 -11.70
CA LYS A 412 27.68 52.24 -12.02
C LYS A 412 26.23 52.14 -12.52
N MET A 413 25.96 51.18 -13.40
CA MET A 413 24.61 50.88 -13.91
C MET A 413 23.64 50.52 -12.76
N LEU A 414 24.06 49.66 -11.83
CA LEU A 414 23.26 49.28 -10.66
C LEU A 414 22.98 50.47 -9.74
N ALA A 415 23.93 51.39 -9.57
CA ALA A 415 23.73 52.62 -8.79
C ALA A 415 22.68 53.54 -9.45
N VAL A 416 22.75 53.72 -10.78
CA VAL A 416 21.75 54.50 -11.54
C VAL A 416 20.35 53.89 -11.43
N HIS A 417 20.24 52.56 -11.51
CA HIS A 417 18.96 51.87 -11.33
C HIS A 417 18.39 52.02 -9.91
N GLN A 418 19.24 51.92 -8.88
CA GLN A 418 18.82 52.11 -7.49
C GLN A 418 18.32 53.53 -7.22
N ASP A 419 18.99 54.55 -7.78
CA ASP A 419 18.54 55.95 -7.68
C ASP A 419 17.21 56.18 -8.41
N LEU A 420 17.00 55.57 -9.58
CA LEU A 420 15.72 55.64 -10.30
C LEU A 420 14.58 54.99 -9.51
N MET A 421 14.83 53.83 -8.90
CA MET A 421 13.85 53.14 -8.06
C MET A 421 13.54 53.89 -6.76
N ALA A 422 14.55 54.51 -6.14
CA ALA A 422 14.36 55.35 -4.95
C ALA A 422 13.50 56.59 -5.24
N ARG A 423 13.69 57.21 -6.41
CA ARG A 423 12.85 58.34 -6.87
C ARG A 423 11.41 57.92 -7.20
N GLN A 424 11.20 56.72 -7.74
CA GLN A 424 9.86 56.18 -7.99
C GLN A 424 9.13 55.79 -6.69
N ALA A 425 9.86 55.30 -5.67
CA ALA A 425 9.29 54.98 -4.36
C ALA A 425 8.99 56.22 -3.50
N SER A 426 9.71 57.33 -3.68
CA SER A 426 9.44 58.60 -2.98
C SER A 426 8.34 59.45 -3.62
N SER A 427 7.84 59.06 -4.80
CA SER A 427 6.82 59.79 -5.56
C SER A 427 5.40 59.20 -5.43
N ASN A 428 5.20 58.23 -4.53
CA ASN A 428 3.90 57.60 -4.23
C ASN A 428 3.40 57.97 -2.83
#